data_AF-A0A1L9C2V6-F1
#
_entry.id   AF-A0A1L9C2V6-F1
#
_cell.length_a   1.000
_cell.length_b   1.000
_cell.length_c   1.000
_cell.angle_alpha   90.00
_cell.angle_beta   90.00
_cell.angle_gamma   90.00
#
_symmetry.space_group_name_H-M   'P 1'
#
loop_
_entity.id
_entity.type
_entity.pdbx_description
1 polymer ?
#
loop_
_entity_poly.entity_id
_entity_poly.type
_entity_poly.pdbx_seq_one_letter_code
_entity_poly.pdbx_strand_id
1 'polypeptide(L)'
;MDDKESNWEKDFSNLKDTIMQDGAIDNKTKKLLALASAVAVGCDECVSHHKKFASDAGLKDSEIEEAILVASLIRLGSGLRHVD
;
A
#
# COMPACT_ATOMS: atom_id res chain seq x y z
N MET A 1 22.43 24.60 -5.79
CA MET A 1 21.76 23.33 -6.14
C MET A 1 20.34 23.76 -6.42
N ASP A 2 19.99 23.88 -7.70
CA ASP A 2 18.69 24.41 -8.10
C ASP A 2 17.64 23.32 -7.95
N ASP A 3 16.83 23.49 -6.91
CA ASP A 3 15.65 22.71 -6.56
C ASP A 3 14.50 22.97 -7.56
N LYS A 4 14.64 22.45 -8.79
CA LYS A 4 13.53 22.40 -9.73
C LYS A 4 12.91 21.02 -9.65
N GLU A 5 11.84 20.93 -8.87
CA GLU A 5 10.87 19.83 -8.88
C GLU A 5 10.68 19.38 -10.33
N SER A 6 11.05 18.14 -10.58
CA SER A 6 10.99 17.58 -11.92
C SER A 6 9.54 17.44 -12.36
N ASN A 7 9.26 17.56 -13.66
CA ASN A 7 7.91 17.28 -14.16
C ASN A 7 7.44 15.87 -13.74
N TRP A 8 8.37 14.91 -13.56
CA TRP A 8 8.03 13.56 -13.12
C TRP A 8 7.48 13.51 -11.69
N GLU A 9 8.07 14.23 -10.73
CA GLU A 9 7.60 14.21 -9.32
C GLU A 9 6.18 14.72 -9.22
N LYS A 10 5.91 15.81 -9.93
CA LYS A 10 4.61 16.46 -9.97
C LYS A 10 3.57 15.60 -10.68
N ASP A 11 3.92 15.04 -11.83
CA ASP A 11 3.04 14.15 -12.59
C ASP A 11 2.73 12.87 -11.81
N PHE A 12 3.72 12.28 -11.14
CA PHE A 12 3.53 11.11 -10.31
C PHE A 12 2.68 11.42 -9.08
N SER A 13 2.88 12.57 -8.43
CA SER A 13 2.03 12.99 -7.31
C SER A 13 0.57 13.13 -7.74
N ASN A 14 0.31 13.80 -8.86
CA ASN A 14 -1.04 13.96 -9.42
C ASN A 14 -1.67 12.60 -9.78
N LEU A 15 -0.89 11.70 -10.39
CA LEU A 15 -1.34 10.35 -10.71
C LEU A 15 -1.70 9.56 -9.45
N LYS A 16 -0.83 9.60 -8.43
CA LYS A 16 -1.04 8.95 -7.14
C LYS A 16 -2.32 9.47 -6.47
N ASP A 17 -2.53 10.79 -6.45
CA ASP A 17 -3.75 11.38 -5.89
C ASP A 17 -5.00 10.94 -6.65
N THR A 18 -4.93 10.91 -7.98
CA THR A 18 -6.03 10.43 -8.85
C THR A 18 -6.35 8.94 -8.60
N ILE A 19 -5.33 8.09 -8.52
CA ILE A 19 -5.50 6.65 -8.24
C ILE A 19 -6.17 6.44 -6.89
N MET A 20 -5.86 7.27 -5.88
CA MET A 20 -6.39 7.11 -4.53
C MET A 20 -7.81 7.67 -4.34
N GLN A 21 -8.37 8.45 -5.26
CA GLN A 21 -9.77 8.91 -5.17
C GLN A 21 -10.77 7.76 -5.21
N ASP A 22 -12.00 7.97 -4.70
CA ASP A 22 -13.07 6.99 -4.82
C ASP A 22 -13.40 6.67 -6.30
N GLY A 23 -13.76 5.42 -6.57
CA GLY A 23 -14.16 4.96 -7.90
C GLY A 23 -14.80 3.58 -7.83
N ALA A 24 -14.43 2.68 -8.76
CA ALA A 24 -14.87 1.28 -8.69
C ALA A 24 -14.41 0.55 -7.41
N ILE A 25 -13.34 1.03 -6.79
CA ILE A 25 -12.86 0.62 -5.47
C ILE A 25 -12.83 1.89 -4.62
N ASP A 26 -13.42 1.84 -3.42
CA ASP A 26 -13.43 2.97 -2.50
C ASP A 26 -12.02 3.25 -1.91
N ASN A 27 -11.81 4.46 -1.40
CA ASN A 27 -10.54 4.93 -0.86
C ASN A 27 -10.03 4.08 0.30
N LYS A 28 -10.91 3.59 1.19
CA LYS A 28 -10.51 2.76 2.34
C LYS A 28 -9.95 1.44 1.85
N THR A 29 -10.63 0.81 0.91
CA THR A 29 -10.19 -0.44 0.27
C THR A 29 -8.87 -0.22 -0.48
N LYS A 30 -8.70 0.89 -1.21
CA LYS A 30 -7.41 1.22 -1.86
C LYS A 30 -6.26 1.36 -0.86
N LYS A 31 -6.51 1.91 0.32
CA LYS A 31 -5.50 2.01 1.39
C LYS A 31 -5.07 0.65 1.93
N LEU A 32 -6.01 -0.30 2.07
CA LEU A 32 -5.67 -1.69 2.41
C LEU A 32 -4.86 -2.36 1.29
N LEU A 33 -5.20 -2.13 0.02
CA LEU A 33 -4.43 -2.67 -1.11
C LEU A 33 -3.01 -2.10 -1.14
N ALA A 34 -2.83 -0.81 -0.84
CA ALA A 34 -1.51 -0.19 -0.76
C ALA A 34 -0.66 -0.79 0.39
N LEU A 35 -1.27 -0.98 1.57
CA LEU A 35 -0.63 -1.66 2.69
C LEU A 35 -0.26 -3.11 2.36
N ALA A 36 -1.19 -3.89 1.80
CA ALA A 36 -0.94 -5.27 1.40
C ALA A 36 0.19 -5.36 0.36
N SER A 37 0.23 -4.43 -0.60
CA SER A 37 1.30 -4.35 -1.59
C SER A 37 2.66 -4.05 -0.92
N ALA A 38 2.70 -3.13 0.05
CA ALA A 38 3.92 -2.83 0.81
C ALA A 38 4.45 -4.06 1.56
N VAL A 39 3.56 -4.86 2.16
CA VAL A 39 3.91 -6.14 2.82
C VAL A 39 4.44 -7.15 1.80
N ALA A 40 3.76 -7.28 0.65
CA ALA A 40 4.14 -8.21 -0.41
C ALA A 40 5.54 -7.93 -0.98
N VAL A 41 5.89 -6.66 -1.18
CA VAL A 41 7.24 -6.25 -1.64
C VAL A 41 8.28 -6.22 -0.53
N GLY A 42 7.86 -6.30 0.74
CA GLY A 42 8.76 -6.33 1.90
C GLY A 42 9.45 -4.99 2.21
N CYS A 43 8.76 -3.87 2.01
CA CYS A 43 9.28 -2.53 2.33
C CYS A 43 8.76 -2.05 3.69
N ASP A 44 9.60 -2.09 4.73
CA ASP A 44 9.18 -1.76 6.12
C ASP A 44 8.72 -0.31 6.30
N GLU A 45 9.41 0.64 5.66
CA GLU A 45 9.02 2.06 5.65
C GLU A 45 7.66 2.25 4.96
N CYS A 46 7.45 1.57 3.83
CA CYS A 46 6.19 1.60 3.11
C CYS A 46 5.05 1.00 3.95
N VAL A 47 5.31 -0.11 4.66
CA VAL A 47 4.33 -0.75 5.56
C VAL A 47 3.94 0.23 6.67
N SER A 48 4.92 0.86 7.32
CA SER A 48 4.68 1.83 8.39
C SER A 48 3.86 3.03 7.89
N HIS A 49 4.22 3.57 6.73
CA HIS A 49 3.52 4.67 6.10
C HIS A 49 2.06 4.34 5.75
N HIS A 50 1.84 3.22 5.02
CA HIS A 50 0.51 2.85 4.58
C HIS A 50 -0.38 2.32 5.72
N LYS A 51 0.20 1.73 6.77
CA LYS A 51 -0.53 1.37 8.00
C LYS A 51 -1.10 2.63 8.67
N LYS A 52 -0.29 3.69 8.80
CA LYS A 52 -0.76 4.97 9.33
C LYS A 52 -1.87 5.57 8.45
N PHE A 53 -1.69 5.58 7.13
CA PHE A 53 -2.69 6.14 6.21
C PHE A 53 -4.04 5.40 6.25
N ALA A 54 -4.01 4.08 6.46
CA ALA A 54 -5.22 3.29 6.68
C ALA A 54 -5.90 3.66 8.00
N SER A 55 -5.14 3.73 9.09
CA SER A 55 -5.65 4.14 10.41
C SER A 55 -6.26 5.56 10.36
N ASP A 56 -5.56 6.52 9.73
CA ASP A 56 -6.03 7.90 9.55
C ASP A 56 -7.30 7.99 8.68
N ALA A 57 -7.60 6.99 7.85
CA ALA A 57 -8.88 6.89 7.13
C ALA A 57 -10.01 6.27 7.97
N GLY A 58 -9.76 5.96 9.25
CA GLY A 58 -10.73 5.33 10.13
C GLY A 58 -11.00 3.88 9.76
N LEU A 59 -9.99 3.14 9.29
CA LEU A 59 -10.04 1.67 9.28
C LEU A 59 -9.71 1.16 10.68
N LYS A 60 -10.37 0.05 11.06
CA LYS A 60 -10.12 -0.62 12.35
C LYS A 60 -8.79 -1.37 12.29
N ASP A 61 -8.16 -1.51 13.45
CA ASP A 61 -6.93 -2.31 13.57
C ASP A 61 -7.12 -3.73 13.04
N SER A 62 -8.29 -4.35 13.26
CA SER A 62 -8.59 -5.69 12.74
C SER A 62 -8.57 -5.76 11.21
N GLU A 63 -9.03 -4.72 10.51
CA GLU A 63 -9.04 -4.68 9.03
C GLU A 63 -7.61 -4.53 8.49
N ILE A 64 -6.80 -3.73 9.18
CA ILE A 64 -5.38 -3.52 8.87
C ILE A 64 -4.58 -4.81 9.09
N GLU A 65 -4.78 -5.46 10.24
CA GLU A 65 -4.15 -6.74 10.59
C GLU A 65 -4.52 -7.83 9.59
N GLU A 66 -5.79 -7.95 9.21
CA GLU A 66 -6.24 -8.92 8.23
C GLU A 66 -5.59 -8.70 6.86
N ALA A 67 -5.46 -7.46 6.39
CA ALA A 67 -4.76 -7.15 5.15
C ALA A 67 -3.27 -7.55 5.19
N ILE A 68 -2.60 -7.35 6.33
CA ILE A 68 -1.21 -7.79 6.52
C ILE A 68 -1.11 -9.32 6.48
N LEU A 69 -2.03 -10.02 7.13
CA LEU A 69 -2.08 -11.48 7.14
C LEU A 69 -2.34 -12.05 5.74
N VAL A 70 -3.27 -11.48 4.98
CA VAL A 70 -3.56 -11.87 3.59
C VAL A 70 -2.32 -11.70 2.71
N ALA A 71 -1.64 -10.55 2.79
CA ALA A 71 -0.41 -10.32 2.02
C ALA A 71 0.72 -11.29 2.44
N SER A 72 0.85 -11.56 3.74
CA SER A 72 1.84 -12.50 4.28
C SER A 72 1.61 -13.94 3.83
N LEU A 73 0.33 -14.37 3.76
CA LEU A 73 -0.06 -15.68 3.23
C LEU A 73 0.44 -15.85 1.79
N ILE A 74 0.21 -14.86 0.93
CA ILE A 74 0.67 -14.90 -0.46
C ILE A 74 2.20 -14.91 -0.53
N ARG A 75 2.86 -14.05 0.24
CA ARG A 75 4.33 -13.94 0.24
C ARG A 75 4.99 -15.25 0.67
N LEU A 76 4.56 -15.84 1.79
CA LEU A 76 5.08 -17.13 2.26
C LEU A 76 4.71 -18.27 1.29
N GLY A 77 3.44 -18.36 0.91
CA GLY A 77 2.94 -19.42 0.05
C GLY A 77 3.62 -19.46 -1.32
N SER A 78 3.96 -18.30 -1.88
CA SER A 78 4.70 -18.21 -3.15
C SER A 78 6.09 -18.87 -3.08
N GLY A 79 6.78 -18.76 -1.94
CA GLY A 79 8.08 -19.40 -1.72
C GLY A 79 7.95 -20.90 -1.44
N LEU A 80 6.92 -21.31 -0.69
CA LEU A 80 6.69 -22.72 -0.34
C LEU A 80 6.48 -23.62 -1.56
N ARG A 81 5.98 -23.09 -2.68
CA ARG A 81 5.84 -23.80 -3.97
C ARG A 81 7.18 -24.27 -4.57
N HIS A 82 8.30 -23.86 -4.00
CA HIS A 82 9.64 -24.19 -4.50
C HIS A 82 10.42 -25.07 -3.52
N VAL A 83 9.75 -25.64 -2.51
CA VAL A 83 10.37 -26.46 -1.45
C VAL A 83 10.23 -27.97 -1.72
N ASP A 84 9.39 -28.36 -2.68
CA ASP A 84 9.20 -29.72 -3.19
C ASP A 84 10.15 -30.08 -4.36
#